data_AF-A0AA41L2W4-F1
#
_entry.id   AF-A0AA41L2W4-F1
#
_cell.length_a   1.000
_cell.length_b   1.000
_cell.length_c   1.000
_cell.angle_alpha   90.00
_cell.angle_beta   90.00
_cell.angle_gamma   90.00
#
_symmetry.space_group_name_H-M   'P 1'
#
loop_
_entity.id
_entity.type
_entity.pdbx_description
1 polymer ?
#
loop_
_entity_poly.entity_id
_entity_poly.type
_entity_poly.pdbx_seq_one_letter_code
_entity_poly.pdbx_strand_id
1 'polypeptide(L)'
;MPFFTRDLRPQGFLGRMEPGRNRDLDLPDNISHWTDEQILKYISRRSEPAAGDLILGNESCARYIESFAALERQVMPAGERVGRYPGMAEDAMRGESPGSSAGGEQPKFTAVIRREDEGVSVEHVIVKFSPQVGTPSGRRWGDLLICEHLQNWTAVARELGRLGELSGKDIMTVEILDLFGSFIGNTDKHHGNIAVSWTFEHKHRLLDAYDMLPMLYRPNAHGEIIEREWLPAYMGRVELRHLSKCYDMALQFWQDVADDPRISEDFKAVADRHVKAIRPFAPAAGA
;
A
#
# COMPACT_ATOMS: atom_id res chain seq x y z
N MET A 1 0.56 -26.93 -7.82
CA MET A 1 0.15 -26.16 -6.61
C MET A 1 -1.26 -25.59 -6.77
N PRO A 2 -2.07 -25.50 -5.70
CA PRO A 2 -3.37 -24.82 -5.73
C PRO A 2 -3.26 -23.34 -6.12
N PHE A 3 -4.22 -22.82 -6.87
CA PHE A 3 -4.13 -21.48 -7.46
C PHE A 3 -4.01 -20.36 -6.40
N PHE A 4 -4.67 -20.49 -5.26
CA PHE A 4 -4.66 -19.51 -4.16
C PHE A 4 -3.33 -19.44 -3.39
N THR A 5 -2.40 -20.37 -3.63
CA THR A 5 -1.05 -20.33 -3.03
C THR A 5 0.01 -19.74 -3.97
N ARG A 6 -0.38 -19.38 -5.21
CA ARG A 6 0.58 -18.87 -6.20
C ARG A 6 1.21 -17.56 -5.79
N ASP A 7 0.46 -16.68 -5.13
CA ASP A 7 0.94 -15.36 -4.71
C ASP A 7 1.91 -15.44 -3.51
N LEU A 8 1.98 -16.58 -2.83
CA LEU A 8 2.98 -16.85 -1.78
C LEU A 8 4.35 -17.23 -2.35
N ARG A 9 4.46 -17.45 -3.66
CA ARG A 9 5.73 -17.78 -4.31
C ARG A 9 6.70 -16.61 -4.16
N PRO A 10 7.99 -16.88 -3.88
CA PRO A 10 8.97 -15.83 -3.94
C PRO A 10 9.13 -15.30 -5.37
N GLN A 11 9.09 -13.99 -5.51
CA GLN A 11 9.16 -13.29 -6.79
C GLN A 11 9.75 -11.88 -6.64
N GLY A 12 10.20 -11.31 -7.76
CA GLY A 12 10.70 -9.93 -7.78
C GLY A 12 12.06 -9.75 -7.10
N PHE A 13 12.35 -8.50 -6.74
CA PHE A 13 13.61 -8.07 -6.13
C PHE A 13 13.90 -8.79 -4.82
N LEU A 14 12.94 -8.80 -3.90
CA LEU A 14 13.10 -9.47 -2.60
C LEU A 14 13.08 -10.99 -2.71
N GLY A 15 12.19 -11.55 -3.54
CA GLY A 15 12.07 -13.00 -3.70
C GLY A 15 13.36 -13.66 -4.16
N ARG A 16 14.20 -12.98 -4.95
CA ARG A 16 15.51 -13.49 -5.38
C ARG A 16 16.50 -13.71 -4.24
N MET A 17 16.27 -13.11 -3.09
CA MET A 17 17.14 -13.25 -1.91
C MET A 17 16.80 -14.49 -1.08
N GLU A 18 15.61 -15.08 -1.28
CA GLU A 18 15.09 -16.16 -0.45
C GLU A 18 15.93 -17.45 -0.44
N PRO A 19 16.51 -17.92 -1.56
CA PRO A 19 17.44 -19.06 -1.53
C PRO A 19 18.65 -18.80 -0.62
N GLY A 20 19.21 -17.59 -0.69
CA GLY A 20 20.37 -17.19 0.10
C GLY A 20 20.08 -17.03 1.59
N ARG A 21 18.88 -16.59 1.96
CA ARG A 21 18.41 -16.47 3.35
C ARG A 21 18.08 -17.82 3.97
N ASN A 22 17.58 -18.75 3.15
CA ASN A 22 17.05 -20.03 3.60
C ASN A 22 17.87 -21.20 3.04
N ARG A 23 19.21 -21.11 3.17
CA ARG A 23 20.13 -22.16 2.69
C ARG A 23 19.86 -23.51 3.31
N ASP A 24 19.27 -23.54 4.50
CA ASP A 24 18.87 -24.77 5.19
C ASP A 24 17.78 -25.55 4.43
N LEU A 25 17.05 -24.90 3.51
CA LEU A 25 16.05 -25.53 2.67
C LEU A 25 16.62 -26.21 1.43
N ASP A 26 17.90 -26.05 1.13
CA ASP A 26 18.56 -26.67 -0.03
C ASP A 26 17.75 -26.48 -1.33
N LEU A 27 17.38 -25.22 -1.59
CA LEU A 27 16.59 -24.83 -2.76
C LEU A 27 17.51 -24.21 -3.82
N PRO A 28 17.18 -24.35 -5.12
CA PRO A 28 17.98 -23.75 -6.20
C PRO A 28 18.12 -22.23 -6.05
N ASP A 29 19.28 -21.68 -6.42
CA ASP A 29 19.54 -20.24 -6.33
C ASP A 29 18.60 -19.38 -7.20
N ASN A 30 18.14 -19.94 -8.33
CA ASN A 30 17.21 -19.23 -9.21
C ASN A 30 15.76 -19.67 -8.93
N ILE A 31 15.02 -18.79 -8.26
CA ILE A 31 13.60 -18.98 -7.91
C ILE A 31 12.69 -19.24 -9.13
N SER A 32 13.08 -18.82 -10.34
CA SER A 32 12.33 -19.08 -11.57
C SER A 32 12.35 -20.55 -11.97
N HIS A 33 13.36 -21.31 -11.52
CA HIS A 33 13.51 -22.74 -11.81
C HIS A 33 12.85 -23.64 -10.77
N TRP A 34 12.27 -23.06 -9.71
CA TRP A 34 11.65 -23.86 -8.65
C TRP A 34 10.44 -24.65 -9.17
N THR A 35 10.41 -25.93 -8.84
CA THR A 35 9.25 -26.80 -9.08
C THR A 35 8.14 -26.50 -8.08
N ASP A 36 6.92 -26.94 -8.38
CA ASP A 36 5.79 -26.83 -7.44
C ASP A 36 6.09 -27.44 -6.06
N GLU A 37 6.83 -28.54 -6.02
CA GLU A 37 7.24 -29.19 -4.77
C GLU A 37 8.23 -28.35 -3.97
N GLN A 38 9.21 -27.72 -4.66
CA GLN A 38 10.16 -26.81 -4.04
C GLN A 38 9.49 -25.54 -3.52
N ILE A 39 8.49 -25.03 -4.25
CA ILE A 39 7.68 -23.89 -3.79
C ILE A 39 6.88 -24.31 -2.55
N LEU A 40 6.22 -25.47 -2.55
CA LEU A 40 5.51 -25.99 -1.38
C LEU A 40 6.44 -26.16 -0.16
N LYS A 41 7.64 -26.70 -0.37
CA LYS A 41 8.67 -26.82 0.68
C LYS A 41 9.03 -25.46 1.26
N TYR A 42 9.24 -24.46 0.41
CA TYR A 42 9.51 -23.09 0.84
C TYR A 42 8.34 -22.49 1.62
N ILE A 43 7.15 -22.41 1.02
CA ILE A 43 6.01 -21.72 1.65
C ILE A 43 5.52 -22.44 2.91
N SER A 44 5.68 -23.76 3.03
CA SER A 44 5.33 -24.50 4.25
C SER A 44 6.26 -24.24 5.44
N ARG A 45 7.43 -23.64 5.19
CA ARG A 45 8.47 -23.37 6.20
C ARG A 45 8.84 -21.90 6.37
N ARG A 46 8.57 -21.07 5.36
CA ARG A 46 9.05 -19.67 5.23
C ARG A 46 7.98 -18.69 4.73
N SER A 47 6.68 -19.00 4.86
CA SER A 47 5.62 -18.10 4.40
C SER A 47 5.28 -16.96 5.36
N GLU A 48 5.90 -16.90 6.55
CA GLU A 48 5.64 -15.83 7.52
C GLU A 48 5.81 -14.39 6.98
N PRO A 49 6.65 -14.10 5.97
CA PRO A 49 6.82 -12.76 5.46
C PRO A 49 6.27 -12.62 4.01
N ALA A 50 5.45 -13.58 3.57
CA ALA A 50 4.81 -13.55 2.27
C ALA A 50 3.79 -12.41 2.19
N ALA A 51 3.40 -12.04 0.96
CA ALA A 51 2.35 -11.05 0.76
C ALA A 51 0.96 -11.66 1.07
N GLY A 52 0.09 -10.87 1.72
CA GLY A 52 -1.26 -11.28 2.11
C GLY A 52 -1.33 -11.92 3.50
N ASP A 53 -2.50 -12.50 3.82
CA ASP A 53 -2.84 -12.97 5.18
C ASP A 53 -2.74 -14.50 5.35
N LEU A 54 -2.16 -15.21 4.37
CA LEU A 54 -2.08 -16.67 4.38
C LEU A 54 -0.68 -17.16 4.79
N ILE A 55 -0.59 -17.76 5.97
CA ILE A 55 0.59 -18.47 6.44
C ILE A 55 0.37 -19.97 6.24
N LEU A 56 1.22 -20.61 5.44
CA LEU A 56 1.13 -22.03 5.15
C LEU A 56 2.16 -22.82 5.97
N GLY A 57 1.69 -23.89 6.62
CA GLY A 57 2.52 -24.86 7.32
C GLY A 57 2.83 -24.48 8.77
N ASN A 58 2.99 -25.51 9.60
CA ASN A 58 3.15 -25.35 11.05
C ASN A 58 4.46 -24.63 11.41
N GLU A 59 5.52 -24.84 10.62
CA GLU A 59 6.82 -24.19 10.84
C GLU A 59 6.74 -22.68 10.55
N SER A 60 6.16 -22.27 9.42
CA SER A 60 5.91 -20.85 9.13
C SER A 60 5.04 -20.20 10.20
N CYS A 61 4.00 -20.89 10.67
CA CYS A 61 3.13 -20.40 11.75
C CYS A 61 3.88 -20.21 13.07
N ALA A 62 4.69 -21.19 13.48
CA ALA A 62 5.51 -21.07 14.69
C ALA A 62 6.49 -19.88 14.60
N ARG A 63 7.15 -19.72 13.44
CA ARG A 63 8.05 -18.59 13.18
C ARG A 63 7.33 -17.24 13.19
N TYR A 64 6.13 -17.17 12.64
CA TYR A 64 5.30 -15.96 12.71
C TYR A 64 4.96 -15.60 14.15
N ILE A 65 4.56 -16.57 14.98
CA ILE A 65 4.29 -16.35 16.40
C ILE A 65 5.54 -15.85 17.13
N GLU A 66 6.70 -16.45 16.88
CA GLU A 66 7.99 -16.02 17.44
C GLU A 66 8.37 -14.60 17.00
N SER A 67 7.97 -14.19 15.79
CA SER A 67 8.30 -12.89 15.24
C SER A 67 7.67 -11.72 16.01
N PHE A 68 6.52 -11.92 16.66
CA PHE A 68 5.87 -10.87 17.46
C PHE A 68 6.77 -10.37 18.61
N ALA A 69 7.48 -11.28 19.28
CA ALA A 69 8.43 -10.93 20.36
C ALA A 69 9.72 -10.26 19.83
N ALA A 70 10.01 -10.39 18.54
CA ALA A 70 11.09 -9.66 17.87
C ALA A 70 10.61 -8.32 17.32
N LEU A 71 9.30 -8.16 17.06
CA LEU A 71 8.76 -7.01 16.35
C LEU A 71 8.96 -5.71 17.13
N GLU A 72 8.72 -5.70 18.45
CA GLU A 72 8.95 -4.52 19.31
C GLU A 72 10.40 -4.02 19.23
N ARG A 73 11.38 -4.92 19.07
CA ARG A 73 12.80 -4.59 18.93
C ARG A 73 13.15 -4.06 17.54
N GLN A 74 12.31 -4.31 16.55
CA GLN A 74 12.49 -3.87 15.16
C GLN A 74 11.75 -2.56 14.84
N VAL A 75 10.86 -2.10 15.72
CA VAL A 75 10.11 -0.85 15.53
C VAL A 75 11.06 0.34 15.46
N MET A 76 11.04 1.04 14.33
CA MET A 76 11.86 2.22 14.09
C MET A 76 11.09 3.52 14.39
N PRO A 77 11.57 4.37 15.32
CA PRO A 77 11.03 5.71 15.56
C PRO A 77 11.15 6.62 14.33
N ALA A 78 10.30 7.65 14.19
CA ALA A 78 10.35 8.49 13.00
C ALA A 78 11.66 9.28 12.86
N GLY A 79 12.19 9.80 13.97
CA GLY A 79 13.49 10.47 14.01
C GLY A 79 14.70 9.63 13.55
N GLU A 80 14.64 8.29 13.61
CA GLU A 80 15.77 7.41 13.23
C GLU A 80 15.77 7.03 11.75
N ARG A 81 14.65 7.18 11.04
CA ARG A 81 14.47 6.67 9.67
C ARG A 81 15.47 7.24 8.69
N VAL A 82 15.72 8.56 8.78
CA VAL A 82 16.65 9.27 7.90
C VAL A 82 18.07 8.69 8.01
N GLY A 83 18.49 8.25 9.20
CA GLY A 83 19.80 7.64 9.42
C GLY A 83 19.86 6.16 9.06
N ARG A 84 18.77 5.40 9.27
CA ARG A 84 18.77 3.92 9.11
C ARG A 84 18.40 3.44 7.71
N TYR A 85 17.49 4.13 7.01
CA TYR A 85 17.02 3.71 5.68
C TYR A 85 18.14 3.59 4.64
N PRO A 86 19.15 4.49 4.60
CA PRO A 86 20.28 4.33 3.67
C PRO A 86 21.04 3.01 3.87
N GLY A 87 21.36 2.64 5.12
CA GLY A 87 22.02 1.36 5.42
C GLY A 87 21.16 0.16 5.03
N MET A 88 19.86 0.20 5.32
CA MET A 88 18.94 -0.87 4.92
C MET A 88 18.80 -1.00 3.39
N ALA A 89 18.85 0.11 2.66
CA ALA A 89 18.88 0.09 1.20
C ALA A 89 20.17 -0.55 0.67
N GLU A 90 21.32 -0.25 1.27
CA GLU A 90 22.61 -0.88 0.93
C GLU A 90 22.61 -2.38 1.23
N ASP A 91 22.09 -2.77 2.40
CA ASP A 91 21.93 -4.19 2.79
C ASP A 91 21.03 -4.91 1.79
N ALA A 92 19.88 -4.32 1.44
CA ALA A 92 18.97 -4.86 0.44
C ALA A 92 19.66 -5.04 -0.93
N MET A 93 20.49 -4.08 -1.36
CA MET A 93 21.25 -4.23 -2.61
C MET A 93 22.31 -5.34 -2.56
N ARG A 94 22.82 -5.67 -1.37
CA ARG A 94 23.73 -6.81 -1.14
C ARG A 94 23.00 -8.14 -0.97
N GLY A 95 21.66 -8.14 -0.96
CA GLY A 95 20.83 -9.33 -0.72
C GLY A 95 20.51 -9.58 0.76
N GLU A 96 20.86 -8.66 1.64
CA GLU A 96 20.80 -8.75 3.11
C GLU A 96 19.60 -7.98 3.71
N SER A 97 18.50 -7.79 2.97
CA SER A 97 17.31 -7.12 3.54
C SER A 97 16.66 -7.96 4.64
N PRO A 98 16.24 -7.38 5.77
CA PRO A 98 15.36 -8.06 6.73
C PRO A 98 13.97 -8.22 6.10
N GLY A 99 13.41 -9.42 6.16
CA GLY A 99 11.98 -9.67 6.01
C GLY A 99 11.32 -9.34 4.66
N SER A 100 10.45 -10.24 4.24
CA SER A 100 9.50 -10.14 3.14
C SER A 100 9.96 -10.60 1.77
N SER A 101 8.99 -11.18 1.07
CA SER A 101 9.01 -11.54 -0.35
C SER A 101 8.01 -10.70 -1.17
N ALA A 102 7.81 -9.44 -0.80
CA ALA A 102 6.96 -8.52 -1.56
C ALA A 102 7.36 -8.49 -3.05
N GLY A 103 6.39 -8.75 -3.93
CA GLY A 103 6.65 -8.93 -5.36
C GLY A 103 7.06 -7.66 -6.11
N GLY A 104 7.54 -7.83 -7.33
CA GLY A 104 7.95 -6.75 -8.25
C GLY A 104 9.46 -6.49 -8.28
N GLU A 105 9.95 -5.95 -9.41
CA GLU A 105 11.38 -5.83 -9.72
C GLU A 105 12.07 -4.58 -9.15
N GLN A 106 11.29 -3.62 -8.67
CA GLN A 106 11.81 -2.37 -8.12
C GLN A 106 12.52 -2.61 -6.77
N PRO A 107 13.72 -2.03 -6.54
CA PRO A 107 14.41 -2.14 -5.27
C PRO A 107 13.56 -1.64 -4.10
N LYS A 108 13.42 -2.51 -3.10
CA LYS A 108 12.60 -2.26 -1.92
C LYS A 108 13.08 -3.09 -0.73
N PHE A 109 12.78 -2.62 0.47
CA PHE A 109 12.89 -3.40 1.71
C PHE A 109 11.64 -3.22 2.55
N THR A 110 11.45 -4.05 3.57
CA THR A 110 10.39 -3.84 4.57
C THR A 110 10.94 -3.31 5.86
N ALA A 111 10.14 -2.52 6.57
CA ALA A 111 10.47 -2.00 7.89
C ALA A 111 9.22 -1.97 8.76
N VAL A 112 9.42 -2.02 10.07
CA VAL A 112 8.38 -1.77 11.05
C VAL A 112 8.64 -0.39 11.63
N ILE A 113 7.69 0.52 11.55
CA ILE A 113 7.84 1.91 11.97
C ILE A 113 6.81 2.28 13.04
N ARG A 114 7.14 3.26 13.86
CA ARG A 114 6.18 3.95 14.74
C ARG A 114 5.88 5.35 14.21
N ARG A 115 4.62 5.67 13.90
CA ARG A 115 4.20 7.04 13.56
C ARG A 115 4.28 7.93 14.80
N GLU A 116 4.68 9.18 14.62
CA GLU A 116 4.76 10.18 15.71
C GLU A 116 3.41 10.90 15.94
N ASP A 117 2.52 10.90 14.94
CA ASP A 117 1.22 11.58 15.02
C ASP A 117 0.11 10.59 15.43
N GLU A 118 -0.56 10.93 16.54
CA GLU A 118 -1.82 10.39 17.10
C GLU A 118 -1.97 8.86 17.15
N GLY A 119 -1.72 8.33 18.36
CA GLY A 119 -1.82 6.92 18.69
C GLY A 119 -0.56 6.17 18.24
N VAL A 120 0.03 5.37 19.13
CA VAL A 120 1.25 4.61 18.82
C VAL A 120 0.92 3.52 17.78
N SER A 121 0.86 3.87 16.50
CA SER A 121 0.68 2.90 15.42
C SER A 121 2.04 2.35 15.01
N VAL A 122 2.25 1.09 15.41
CA VAL A 122 3.27 0.24 14.80
C VAL A 122 2.73 -0.22 13.44
N GLU A 123 3.45 0.11 12.38
CA GLU A 123 3.07 -0.17 11.00
C GLU A 123 4.18 -0.91 10.27
N HIS A 124 3.80 -1.96 9.53
CA HIS A 124 4.67 -2.56 8.53
C HIS A 124 4.59 -1.72 7.25
N VAL A 125 5.74 -1.34 6.72
CA VAL A 125 5.86 -0.54 5.49
C VAL A 125 6.82 -1.19 4.50
N ILE A 126 6.54 -0.98 3.21
CA ILE A 126 7.48 -1.24 2.13
C ILE A 126 8.14 0.09 1.76
N VAL A 127 9.47 0.14 1.85
CA VAL A 127 10.26 1.31 1.46
C VAL A 127 10.89 1.02 0.11
N LYS A 128 10.46 1.78 -0.91
CA LYS A 128 11.08 1.75 -2.25
C LYS A 128 12.23 2.74 -2.28
N PHE A 129 13.35 2.35 -2.88
CA PHE A 129 14.56 3.15 -2.90
C PHE A 129 15.29 3.05 -4.25
N SER A 130 16.14 4.02 -4.55
CA SER A 130 17.00 3.99 -5.74
C SER A 130 18.39 3.46 -5.39
N PRO A 131 19.10 2.85 -6.34
CA PRO A 131 20.55 2.70 -6.23
C PRO A 131 21.24 4.06 -6.03
N GLN A 132 22.52 4.05 -5.66
CA GLN A 132 23.29 5.28 -5.44
C GLN A 132 23.16 6.26 -6.63
N VAL A 133 22.67 7.48 -6.33
CA VAL A 133 22.34 8.53 -7.31
C VAL A 133 23.57 9.18 -7.98
N GLY A 134 24.77 8.75 -7.59
CA GLY A 134 26.02 9.10 -8.26
C GLY A 134 26.13 8.51 -9.67
N THR A 135 25.34 7.48 -9.99
CA THR A 135 25.28 6.88 -11.33
C THR A 135 24.09 7.43 -12.13
N PRO A 136 24.15 7.48 -13.49
CA PRO A 136 23.01 7.89 -14.30
C PRO A 136 21.75 7.03 -14.08
N SER A 137 21.93 5.72 -13.90
CA SER A 137 20.82 4.78 -13.61
C SER A 137 20.23 5.03 -12.22
N GLY A 138 21.06 5.15 -11.19
CA GLY A 138 20.61 5.45 -9.82
C GLY A 138 19.89 6.80 -9.73
N ARG A 139 20.39 7.83 -10.42
CA ARG A 139 19.73 9.14 -10.52
C ARG A 139 18.36 9.02 -11.18
N ARG A 140 18.27 8.32 -12.33
CA ARG A 140 17.00 8.08 -13.02
C ARG A 140 15.99 7.37 -12.12
N TRP A 141 16.43 6.35 -11.38
CA TRP A 141 15.56 5.68 -10.40
C TRP A 141 15.12 6.60 -9.27
N GLY A 142 16.02 7.46 -8.77
CA GLY A 142 15.70 8.49 -7.78
C GLY A 142 14.63 9.45 -8.30
N ASP A 143 14.80 9.94 -9.54
CA ASP A 143 13.82 10.81 -10.21
C ASP A 143 12.46 10.10 -10.35
N LEU A 144 12.44 8.83 -10.74
CA LEU A 144 11.21 8.04 -10.87
C LEU A 144 10.50 7.82 -9.53
N LEU A 145 11.23 7.62 -8.45
CA LEU A 145 10.65 7.50 -7.10
C LEU A 145 10.07 8.83 -6.62
N ILE A 146 10.73 9.95 -6.94
CA ILE A 146 10.20 11.28 -6.69
C ILE A 146 8.92 11.46 -7.52
N CYS A 147 8.90 11.08 -8.79
CA CYS A 147 7.69 11.08 -9.60
C CYS A 147 6.57 10.23 -8.97
N GLU A 148 6.87 8.99 -8.54
CA GLU A 148 5.89 8.12 -7.87
C GLU A 148 5.32 8.79 -6.60
N HIS A 149 6.14 9.48 -5.81
CA HIS A 149 5.68 10.24 -4.66
C HIS A 149 4.85 11.48 -5.03
N LEU A 150 5.17 12.13 -6.16
CA LEU A 150 4.51 13.37 -6.59
C LEU A 150 3.18 13.13 -7.30
N GLN A 151 2.98 11.98 -7.93
CA GLN A 151 1.80 11.72 -8.76
C GLN A 151 0.77 10.87 -8.01
N ASN A 152 -0.41 11.44 -7.76
CA ASN A 152 -1.61 10.67 -7.41
C ASN A 152 -2.32 10.16 -8.66
N TRP A 153 -3.40 9.39 -8.47
CA TRP A 153 -4.17 8.84 -9.60
C TRP A 153 -4.61 9.94 -10.57
N THR A 154 -5.05 11.07 -10.02
CA THR A 154 -5.45 12.24 -10.80
C THR A 154 -4.35 12.74 -11.72
N ALA A 155 -3.13 12.91 -11.21
CA ALA A 155 -2.01 13.41 -11.98
C ALA A 155 -1.60 12.43 -13.10
N VAL A 156 -1.56 11.13 -12.80
CA VAL A 156 -1.27 10.09 -13.81
C VAL A 156 -2.35 10.04 -14.89
N ALA A 157 -3.63 10.05 -14.51
CA ALA A 157 -4.74 10.00 -15.47
C ALA A 157 -4.72 11.19 -16.43
N ARG A 158 -4.39 12.39 -15.94
CA ARG A 158 -4.26 13.59 -16.78
C ARG A 158 -3.12 13.50 -17.77
N GLU A 159 -1.99 12.94 -17.37
CA GLU A 159 -0.87 12.76 -18.28
C GLU A 159 -1.21 11.74 -19.38
N LEU A 160 -1.88 10.63 -19.04
CA LEU A 160 -2.43 9.71 -20.04
C LEU A 160 -3.43 10.41 -20.98
N GLY A 161 -4.25 11.31 -20.46
CA GLY A 161 -5.13 12.17 -21.26
C GLY A 161 -4.37 13.08 -22.23
N ARG A 162 -3.28 13.69 -21.78
CA ARG A 162 -2.42 14.56 -22.59
C ARG A 162 -1.74 13.79 -23.73
N LEU A 163 -1.44 12.51 -23.49
CA LEU A 163 -0.92 11.58 -24.51
C LEU A 163 -2.01 11.04 -25.45
N GLY A 164 -3.29 11.33 -25.19
CA GLY A 164 -4.42 10.83 -25.96
C GLY A 164 -4.78 9.37 -25.63
N GLU A 165 -4.22 8.82 -24.57
CA GLU A 165 -4.35 7.41 -24.20
C GLU A 165 -5.55 7.11 -23.28
N LEU A 166 -6.08 8.14 -22.62
CA LEU A 166 -7.23 8.05 -21.74
C LEU A 166 -8.27 9.14 -22.05
N SER A 167 -9.55 8.77 -22.04
CA SER A 167 -10.62 9.71 -22.39
C SER A 167 -10.86 10.76 -21.31
N GLY A 168 -11.36 11.95 -21.68
CA GLY A 168 -11.73 12.99 -20.70
C GLY A 168 -12.76 12.52 -19.67
N LYS A 169 -13.64 11.59 -20.04
CA LYS A 169 -14.62 10.98 -19.14
C LYS A 169 -13.95 10.08 -18.09
N ASP A 170 -12.97 9.29 -18.51
CA ASP A 170 -12.23 8.41 -17.61
C ASP A 170 -11.38 9.25 -16.64
N ILE A 171 -10.71 10.31 -17.13
CA ILE A 171 -9.95 11.25 -16.29
C ILE A 171 -10.85 11.87 -15.21
N MET A 172 -12.03 12.36 -15.61
CA MET A 172 -13.02 12.89 -14.66
C MET A 172 -13.42 11.86 -13.61
N THR A 173 -13.55 10.59 -14.01
CA THR A 173 -13.90 9.50 -13.09
C THR A 173 -12.75 9.26 -12.09
N VAL A 174 -11.50 9.26 -12.55
CA VAL A 174 -10.33 9.15 -11.66
C VAL A 174 -10.25 10.32 -10.67
N GLU A 175 -10.45 11.55 -11.14
CA GLU A 175 -10.48 12.75 -10.29
C GLU A 175 -11.54 12.65 -9.18
N ILE A 176 -12.73 12.14 -9.52
CA ILE A 176 -13.81 11.91 -8.55
C ILE A 176 -13.41 10.82 -7.55
N LEU A 177 -12.88 9.69 -8.01
CA LEU A 177 -12.49 8.57 -7.15
C LEU A 177 -11.37 8.97 -6.16
N ASP A 178 -10.37 9.71 -6.63
CA ASP A 178 -9.24 10.16 -5.80
C ASP A 178 -9.69 11.17 -4.73
N LEU A 179 -10.57 12.11 -5.11
CA LEU A 179 -11.15 13.09 -4.19
C LEU A 179 -12.12 12.44 -3.19
N PHE A 180 -13.05 11.61 -3.66
CA PHE A 180 -13.99 10.87 -2.81
C PHE A 180 -13.25 9.98 -1.82
N GLY A 181 -12.25 9.21 -2.28
CA GLY A 181 -11.44 8.38 -1.42
C GLY A 181 -10.73 9.19 -0.32
N SER A 182 -10.30 10.42 -0.61
CA SER A 182 -9.73 11.32 0.40
C SER A 182 -10.77 11.78 1.43
N PHE A 183 -12.01 12.06 0.99
CA PHE A 183 -13.13 12.45 1.86
C PHE A 183 -13.64 11.35 2.78
N ILE A 184 -13.44 10.08 2.46
CA ILE A 184 -13.79 8.96 3.35
C ILE A 184 -12.60 8.51 4.20
N GLY A 185 -11.45 9.20 4.13
CA GLY A 185 -10.24 8.79 4.85
C GLY A 185 -9.59 7.53 4.28
N ASN A 186 -9.68 7.28 2.97
CA ASN A 186 -8.89 6.24 2.33
C ASN A 186 -7.42 6.70 2.21
N THR A 187 -6.60 6.23 3.15
CA THR A 187 -5.16 6.49 3.18
C THR A 187 -4.34 5.52 2.33
N ASP A 188 -4.98 4.55 1.66
CA ASP A 188 -4.33 3.48 0.89
C ASP A 188 -4.70 3.51 -0.60
N LYS A 189 -4.64 4.71 -1.20
CA LYS A 189 -4.94 4.94 -2.63
C LYS A 189 -3.70 4.73 -3.51
N HIS A 190 -3.09 3.56 -3.47
CA HIS A 190 -1.95 3.27 -4.34
C HIS A 190 -2.39 2.92 -5.78
N HIS A 191 -1.52 3.09 -6.78
CA HIS A 191 -1.85 2.82 -8.19
C HIS A 191 -2.32 1.40 -8.47
N GLY A 192 -2.02 0.45 -7.59
CA GLY A 192 -2.53 -0.91 -7.66
C GLY A 192 -4.02 -1.08 -7.33
N ASN A 193 -4.79 -0.01 -7.02
CA ASN A 193 -6.24 -0.06 -6.73
C ASN A 193 -7.10 0.52 -7.86
N ILE A 194 -6.47 0.87 -8.99
CA ILE A 194 -7.12 1.33 -10.20
C ILE A 194 -6.44 0.70 -11.40
N ALA A 195 -7.20 0.34 -12.43
CA ALA A 195 -6.68 -0.29 -13.62
C ALA A 195 -7.25 0.33 -14.88
N VAL A 196 -6.51 0.24 -15.98
CA VAL A 196 -6.98 0.62 -17.31
C VAL A 196 -6.89 -0.58 -18.24
N SER A 197 -7.83 -0.70 -19.16
CA SER A 197 -7.83 -1.78 -20.16
C SER A 197 -6.63 -1.64 -21.09
N TRP A 198 -5.90 -2.72 -21.32
CA TRP A 198 -4.85 -2.72 -22.33
C TRP A 198 -5.44 -2.88 -23.75
N THR A 199 -5.01 -2.03 -24.70
CA THR A 199 -5.46 -2.11 -26.10
C THR A 199 -4.30 -1.83 -27.06
N PHE A 200 -4.33 -2.45 -28.24
CA PHE A 200 -3.30 -2.28 -29.29
C PHE A 200 -3.25 -0.87 -29.88
N GLU A 201 -4.32 -0.10 -29.78
CA GLU A 201 -4.41 1.27 -30.31
C GLU A 201 -4.02 2.35 -29.30
N HIS A 202 -3.50 1.98 -28.12
CA HIS A 202 -3.26 2.90 -27.00
C HIS A 202 -4.50 3.72 -26.61
N LYS A 203 -5.69 3.16 -26.81
CA LYS A 203 -6.96 3.75 -26.35
C LYS A 203 -7.43 2.95 -25.16
N HIS A 204 -6.97 3.36 -23.99
CA HIS A 204 -7.30 2.69 -22.75
C HIS A 204 -8.63 3.20 -22.21
N ARG A 205 -9.35 2.33 -21.50
CA ARG A 205 -10.54 2.69 -20.74
C ARG A 205 -10.27 2.41 -19.28
N LEU A 206 -10.75 3.30 -18.42
CA LEU A 206 -10.75 3.03 -16.99
C LEU A 206 -11.60 1.78 -16.68
N LEU A 207 -11.03 0.86 -15.90
CA LEU A 207 -11.75 -0.25 -15.30
C LEU A 207 -12.24 0.16 -13.91
N ASP A 208 -13.15 -0.62 -13.33
CA ASP A 208 -13.66 -0.35 -11.99
C ASP A 208 -12.51 -0.30 -10.97
N ALA A 209 -12.53 0.73 -10.12
CA ALA A 209 -11.63 0.81 -8.98
C ALA A 209 -12.07 -0.17 -7.89
N TYR A 210 -11.12 -0.63 -7.09
CA TYR A 210 -11.34 -1.57 -5.99
C TYR A 210 -10.68 -1.05 -4.70
N ASP A 211 -11.00 -1.70 -3.58
CA ASP A 211 -10.50 -1.34 -2.24
C ASP A 211 -10.72 0.14 -1.85
N MET A 212 -11.91 0.65 -2.18
CA MET A 212 -12.36 1.99 -1.79
C MET A 212 -12.97 1.98 -0.37
N LEU A 213 -12.11 1.89 0.64
CA LEU A 213 -12.49 1.78 2.06
C LEU A 213 -11.90 2.92 2.90
N PRO A 214 -12.50 3.26 4.06
CA PRO A 214 -12.00 4.30 4.97
C PRO A 214 -10.78 3.80 5.77
N MET A 215 -9.68 3.54 5.07
CA MET A 215 -8.48 2.85 5.59
C MET A 215 -7.74 3.58 6.71
N LEU A 216 -8.06 4.86 6.97
CA LEU A 216 -7.60 5.58 8.16
C LEU A 216 -7.96 4.83 9.46
N TYR A 217 -9.11 4.16 9.48
CA TYR A 217 -9.63 3.51 10.68
C TYR A 217 -9.30 2.01 10.78
N ARG A 218 -8.41 1.52 9.92
CA ARG A 218 -7.99 0.13 9.97
C ARG A 218 -7.24 -0.18 11.28
N PRO A 219 -7.39 -1.41 11.82
CA PRO A 219 -6.49 -1.89 12.86
C PRO A 219 -5.02 -1.84 12.42
N ASN A 220 -4.11 -1.73 13.37
CA ASN A 220 -2.69 -1.88 13.07
C ASN A 220 -2.35 -3.34 12.69
N ALA A 221 -1.09 -3.61 12.37
CA ALA A 221 -0.64 -4.95 11.98
C ALA A 221 -0.79 -6.01 13.09
N HIS A 222 -0.98 -5.59 14.34
CA HIS A 222 -1.24 -6.45 15.50
C HIS A 222 -2.73 -6.66 15.79
N GLY A 223 -3.62 -6.07 14.98
CA GLY A 223 -5.07 -6.13 15.17
C GLY A 223 -5.60 -5.13 16.19
N GLU A 224 -4.79 -4.21 16.69
CA GLU A 224 -5.22 -3.19 17.65
C GLU A 224 -5.91 -2.03 16.95
N ILE A 225 -7.00 -1.53 17.54
CA ILE A 225 -7.69 -0.34 17.08
C ILE A 225 -7.00 0.89 17.67
N ILE A 226 -6.53 1.77 16.81
CA ILE A 226 -5.88 3.02 17.19
C ILE A 226 -6.80 4.17 16.79
N GLU A 227 -7.16 5.00 17.75
CA GLU A 227 -7.95 6.20 17.49
C GLU A 227 -7.15 7.18 16.65
N ARG A 228 -7.74 7.60 15.52
CA ARG A 228 -7.16 8.54 14.58
C ARG A 228 -8.22 9.53 14.14
N GLU A 229 -7.82 10.77 13.89
CA GLU A 229 -8.70 11.79 13.34
C GLU A 229 -8.44 12.04 11.85
N TRP A 230 -9.52 12.34 11.12
CA TRP A 230 -9.38 12.79 9.75
C TRP A 230 -8.98 14.27 9.76
N LEU A 231 -7.93 14.61 9.01
CA LEU A 231 -7.38 15.96 8.94
C LEU A 231 -7.48 16.54 7.52
N PRO A 232 -7.66 17.87 7.38
CA PRO A 232 -7.63 18.57 6.09
C PRO A 232 -6.43 18.24 5.19
N ALA A 233 -5.29 17.89 5.77
CA ALA A 233 -4.06 17.53 5.05
C ALA A 233 -4.26 16.33 4.10
N TYR A 234 -5.21 15.43 4.37
CA TYR A 234 -5.55 14.32 3.47
C TYR A 234 -6.12 14.79 2.12
N MET A 235 -6.54 16.05 2.01
CA MET A 235 -7.01 16.70 0.77
C MET A 235 -5.90 17.46 0.04
N GLY A 236 -4.66 17.43 0.52
CA GLY A 236 -3.59 18.34 0.09
C GLY A 236 -3.10 18.21 -1.37
N ARG A 237 -3.57 17.20 -2.13
CA ARG A 237 -3.13 16.97 -3.52
C ARG A 237 -4.26 16.62 -4.51
N VAL A 238 -5.52 16.73 -4.10
CA VAL A 238 -6.68 16.31 -4.91
C VAL A 238 -7.34 17.47 -5.65
N GLU A 239 -8.04 17.15 -6.74
CA GLU A 239 -8.70 18.15 -7.60
C GLU A 239 -10.05 18.60 -7.06
N LEU A 240 -10.07 19.80 -6.49
CA LEU A 240 -11.27 20.36 -5.84
C LEU A 240 -12.39 20.78 -6.80
N ARG A 241 -12.21 20.65 -8.13
CA ARG A 241 -13.28 20.93 -9.10
C ARG A 241 -14.54 20.08 -8.89
N HIS A 242 -14.37 18.90 -8.30
CA HIS A 242 -15.47 17.97 -7.97
C HIS A 242 -15.85 18.03 -6.47
N LEU A 243 -15.43 19.08 -5.75
CA LEU A 243 -15.61 19.23 -4.30
C LEU A 243 -17.06 18.98 -3.89
N SER A 244 -18.00 19.68 -4.52
CA SER A 244 -19.42 19.57 -4.19
C SER A 244 -19.95 18.14 -4.34
N LYS A 245 -19.74 17.54 -5.52
CA LYS A 245 -20.15 16.17 -5.79
C LYS A 245 -19.52 15.16 -4.82
N CYS A 246 -18.22 15.26 -4.56
CA CYS A 246 -17.52 14.29 -3.72
C CYS A 246 -17.84 14.47 -2.24
N TYR A 247 -18.08 15.70 -1.80
CA TYR A 247 -18.59 16.00 -0.46
C TYR A 247 -19.96 15.36 -0.24
N ASP A 248 -20.90 15.54 -1.18
CA ASP A 248 -22.24 14.96 -1.10
C ASP A 248 -22.17 13.42 -1.09
N MET A 249 -21.35 12.82 -1.97
CA MET A 249 -21.11 11.38 -1.98
C MET A 249 -20.54 10.86 -0.66
N ALA A 250 -19.61 11.60 -0.04
CA ALA A 250 -18.99 11.21 1.22
C ALA A 250 -19.96 11.34 2.40
N LEU A 251 -20.79 12.39 2.43
CA LEU A 251 -21.86 12.50 3.42
C LEU A 251 -22.85 11.36 3.29
N GLN A 252 -23.27 11.01 2.07
CA GLN A 252 -24.15 9.87 1.85
C GLN A 252 -23.51 8.56 2.34
N PHE A 253 -22.24 8.33 1.99
CA PHE A 253 -21.50 7.15 2.44
C PHE A 253 -21.47 7.05 3.98
N TRP A 254 -21.11 8.13 4.68
CA TRP A 254 -21.05 8.10 6.14
C TRP A 254 -22.42 8.02 6.81
N GLN A 255 -23.47 8.57 6.19
CA GLN A 255 -24.85 8.39 6.63
C GLN A 255 -25.28 6.92 6.48
N ASP A 256 -24.98 6.29 5.34
CA ASP A 256 -25.25 4.87 5.11
C ASP A 256 -24.52 4.00 6.14
N VAL A 257 -23.27 4.34 6.49
CA VAL A 257 -22.50 3.66 7.57
C VAL A 257 -23.17 3.82 8.94
N ALA A 258 -23.68 5.01 9.26
CA ALA A 258 -24.36 5.27 10.53
C ALA A 258 -25.70 4.51 10.65
N ASP A 259 -26.43 4.41 9.53
CA ASP A 259 -27.75 3.78 9.48
C ASP A 259 -27.70 2.25 9.31
N ASP A 260 -26.56 1.69 8.87
CA ASP A 260 -26.45 0.24 8.63
C ASP A 260 -26.46 -0.55 9.96
N PRO A 261 -27.44 -1.46 10.16
CA PRO A 261 -27.55 -2.24 11.39
C PRO A 261 -26.43 -3.27 11.58
N ARG A 262 -25.62 -3.54 10.53
CA ARG A 262 -24.49 -4.49 10.59
C ARG A 262 -23.21 -3.84 11.11
N ILE A 263 -23.13 -2.50 11.09
CA ILE A 263 -21.97 -1.74 11.57
C ILE A 263 -22.06 -1.60 13.09
N SER A 264 -20.94 -1.79 13.79
CA SER A 264 -20.88 -1.67 15.25
C SER A 264 -21.11 -0.23 15.71
N GLU A 265 -21.69 -0.07 16.90
CA GLU A 265 -21.91 1.25 17.51
C GLU A 265 -20.60 2.04 17.68
N ASP A 266 -19.51 1.35 17.99
CA ASP A 266 -18.17 1.97 18.09
C ASP A 266 -17.74 2.60 16.76
N PHE A 267 -17.99 1.94 15.63
CA PHE A 267 -17.63 2.48 14.32
C PHE A 267 -18.62 3.56 13.85
N LYS A 268 -19.89 3.50 14.26
CA LYS A 268 -20.84 4.60 14.04
C LYS A 268 -20.39 5.88 14.76
N ALA A 269 -19.84 5.76 15.97
CA ALA A 269 -19.24 6.90 16.66
C ALA A 269 -18.02 7.49 15.91
N VAL A 270 -17.26 6.66 15.18
CA VAL A 270 -16.20 7.13 14.27
C VAL A 270 -16.79 7.88 13.09
N ALA A 271 -17.84 7.35 12.45
CA ALA A 271 -18.54 8.01 11.35
C ALA A 271 -19.05 9.40 11.75
N ASP A 272 -19.68 9.53 12.93
CA ASP A 272 -20.14 10.81 13.47
C ASP A 272 -19.02 11.84 13.66
N ARG A 273 -17.86 11.40 14.17
CA ARG A 273 -16.68 12.27 14.29
C ARG A 273 -16.13 12.67 12.92
N HIS A 274 -16.08 11.73 11.98
CA HIS A 274 -15.61 11.98 10.62
C HIS A 274 -16.48 13.01 9.89
N VAL A 275 -17.82 12.87 9.96
CA VAL A 275 -18.76 13.83 9.37
C VAL A 275 -18.56 15.23 9.94
N LYS A 276 -18.29 15.37 11.24
CA LYS A 276 -17.96 16.67 11.86
C LYS A 276 -16.64 17.23 11.31
N ALA A 277 -15.63 16.38 11.10
CA ALA A 277 -14.32 16.78 10.60
C ALA A 277 -14.36 17.28 9.14
N ILE A 278 -15.20 16.66 8.29
CA ILE A 278 -15.31 17.07 6.86
C ILE A 278 -16.32 18.21 6.64
N ARG A 279 -17.19 18.52 7.61
CA ARG A 279 -18.21 19.59 7.51
C ARG A 279 -17.68 20.97 7.07
N PRO A 280 -16.46 21.43 7.49
CA PRO A 280 -15.92 22.70 7.02
C PRO A 280 -15.69 22.78 5.50
N PHE A 281 -15.71 21.65 4.80
CA PHE A 281 -15.57 21.56 3.34
C PHE A 281 -16.90 21.60 2.60
N ALA A 282 -18.02 21.81 3.31
CA ALA A 282 -19.32 22.00 2.69
C ALA A 282 -19.24 23.10 1.62
N PRO A 283 -19.71 22.83 0.39
CA PRO A 283 -19.76 23.84 -0.66
C PRO A 283 -20.59 25.03 -0.19
N ALA A 284 -20.18 26.24 -0.59
CA ALA A 284 -21.03 27.41 -0.38
C ALA A 284 -22.40 27.16 -1.02
N ALA A 285 -23.47 27.41 -0.26
CA ALA A 285 -24.83 27.28 -0.76
C ALA A 285 -25.07 28.27 -1.90
N GLY A 286 -24.92 27.81 -3.14
CA GLY A 286 -25.26 28.53 -4.36
C GLY A 286 -24.26 29.61 -4.79
N ALA A 287 -23.50 29.31 -5.84
CA ALA A 287 -23.05 30.30 -6.82
C ALA A 287 -23.33 29.73 -8.22
#